data_AF-A0A2D6TPG2-F1
#
_entry.id   AF-A0A2D6TPG2-F1
#
_cell.length_a   1.000
_cell.length_b   1.000
_cell.length_c   1.000
_cell.angle_alpha   90.00
_cell.angle_beta   90.00
_cell.angle_gamma   90.00
#
_symmetry.space_group_name_H-M   'P 1'
#
loop_
_entity.id
_entity.type
_entity.pdbx_description
1 polymer ?
#
loop_
_entity_poly.entity_id
_entity_poly.type
_entity_poly.pdbx_seq_one_letter_code
_entity_poly.pdbx_strand_id
1 'polypeptide(L)'
;MEEILFSSKDKIRGLTIPNKMSNKLSEEIGIHVGDGSMNIYGKSHLYSLEGHHKEDKEYYKFHIAPLIKSLYNLKVRLRKRRNAGVYGFQIGSKGLILFKKTFGFPLGPKKEIGIPKIILNSDKEIIASFVRGFFDTDGGIYLEKKNKKLYPRVQLTNCSVKLMFQLKKILIEMFEFNLCCYLDRSYNSYKIIIRGEKNFEKWMKLIGTNNPKNISKYNLWRNSKKLICSK
;
A
#
# COMPACT_ATOMS: atom_id res chain seq x y z
N MET A 1 6.29 23.75 -3.60
CA MET A 1 7.20 22.61 -3.30
C MET A 1 8.60 23.19 -3.33
N GLU A 2 9.41 22.95 -2.29
CA GLU A 2 10.82 23.34 -2.30
C GLU A 2 11.56 22.71 -3.49
N GLU A 3 12.60 23.38 -3.99
CA GLU A 3 13.41 22.86 -5.08
C GLU A 3 14.20 21.62 -4.61
N ILE A 4 13.94 20.46 -5.23
CA ILE A 4 14.57 19.20 -4.83
C ILE A 4 15.92 19.04 -5.53
N LEU A 5 17.00 19.16 -4.77
CA LEU A 5 18.36 19.03 -5.31
C LEU A 5 18.73 17.56 -5.61
N PHE A 6 18.93 17.26 -6.89
CA PHE A 6 19.34 15.94 -7.36
C PHE A 6 20.85 15.71 -7.21
N SER A 7 21.24 14.52 -6.76
CA SER A 7 22.65 14.10 -6.78
C SER A 7 23.13 13.78 -8.20
N SER A 8 24.45 13.72 -8.42
CA SER A 8 25.00 13.31 -9.73
C SER A 8 24.48 11.93 -10.16
N LYS A 9 24.31 11.00 -9.21
CA LYS A 9 23.72 9.67 -9.47
C LYS A 9 22.25 9.74 -9.87
N ASP A 10 21.50 10.68 -9.31
CA ASP A 10 20.08 10.89 -9.68
C ASP A 10 20.00 11.44 -11.11
N LYS A 11 20.85 12.42 -11.46
CA LYS A 11 20.94 12.99 -12.81
C LYS A 11 21.32 11.94 -13.85
N ILE A 12 22.36 11.14 -13.59
CA ILE A 12 22.80 10.04 -14.49
C ILE A 12 21.68 9.01 -14.72
N ARG A 13 20.87 8.72 -13.70
CA ARG A 13 19.73 7.80 -13.83
C ARG A 13 18.50 8.44 -14.46
N GLY A 14 18.54 9.75 -14.74
CA GLY A 14 17.41 10.50 -15.27
C GLY A 14 16.23 10.53 -14.30
N LEU A 15 16.47 10.66 -12.99
CA LEU A 15 15.41 10.75 -11.99
C LEU A 15 14.39 11.83 -12.38
N THR A 16 13.12 11.45 -12.39
CA THR A 16 11.99 12.39 -12.51
C THR A 16 11.25 12.46 -11.18
N ILE A 17 10.63 13.60 -10.89
CA ILE A 17 9.75 13.76 -9.72
C ILE A 17 8.40 14.30 -10.21
N PRO A 18 7.27 13.65 -9.85
CA PRO A 18 5.96 14.17 -10.19
C PRO A 18 5.73 15.57 -9.59
N ASN A 19 5.15 16.47 -10.37
CA ASN A 19 4.85 17.85 -9.96
C ASN A 19 3.41 18.03 -9.42
N LYS A 20 2.55 17.01 -9.55
CA LYS A 20 1.16 17.02 -9.11
C LYS A 20 0.79 15.68 -8.49
N MET A 21 -0.18 15.70 -7.58
CA MET A 21 -0.74 14.48 -7.03
C MET A 21 -1.53 13.74 -8.12
N SER A 22 -1.35 12.42 -8.21
CA SER A 22 -2.02 11.55 -9.18
C SER A 22 -2.40 10.23 -8.52
N ASN A 23 -3.31 9.48 -9.13
CA ASN A 23 -3.71 8.15 -8.63
C ASN A 23 -2.49 7.22 -8.44
N LYS A 24 -1.57 7.20 -9.40
CA LYS A 24 -0.32 6.41 -9.32
C LYS A 24 0.57 6.85 -8.15
N LEU A 25 0.76 8.15 -7.97
CA LEU A 25 1.60 8.67 -6.88
C LEU A 25 0.94 8.41 -5.52
N SER A 26 -0.37 8.63 -5.41
CA SER A 26 -1.14 8.38 -4.19
C SER A 26 -1.08 6.91 -3.78
N GLU A 27 -1.20 6.01 -4.74
CA GLU A 27 -1.04 4.57 -4.53
C GLU A 27 0.37 4.20 -4.08
N GLU A 28 1.41 4.72 -4.75
CA GLU A 28 2.81 4.51 -4.33
C GLU A 28 3.07 5.01 -2.91
N ILE A 29 2.46 6.13 -2.54
CA ILE A 29 2.51 6.66 -1.18
C ILE A 29 1.85 5.70 -0.18
N GLY A 30 0.69 5.12 -0.52
CA GLY A 30 0.05 4.08 0.30
C GLY A 30 0.96 2.86 0.50
N ILE A 31 1.61 2.39 -0.57
CA ILE A 31 2.59 1.29 -0.53
C ILE A 31 3.79 1.65 0.36
N HIS A 32 4.28 2.89 0.28
CA HIS A 32 5.36 3.37 1.13
C HIS A 32 4.98 3.36 2.61
N VAL A 33 3.74 3.74 2.94
CA VAL A 33 3.24 3.73 4.33
C VAL A 33 3.30 2.34 4.95
N GLY A 34 2.99 1.27 4.19
CA GLY A 34 3.12 -0.11 4.69
C GLY A 34 4.54 -0.67 4.62
N ASP A 35 5.05 -0.93 3.41
CA ASP A 35 6.31 -1.66 3.19
C ASP A 35 7.56 -0.76 3.07
N GLY A 36 7.38 0.56 3.00
CA GLY A 36 8.47 1.46 2.69
C GLY A 36 9.38 1.84 3.85
N SER A 37 10.67 2.01 3.56
CA SER A 37 11.64 2.54 4.52
C SER A 37 12.58 3.55 3.86
N MET A 38 13.00 4.53 4.66
CA MET A 38 13.94 5.58 4.27
C MET A 38 15.01 5.72 5.34
N ASN A 39 16.28 5.72 4.92
CA ASN A 39 17.41 5.91 5.83
C ASN A 39 18.47 6.82 5.19
N ILE A 40 19.16 7.59 6.02
CA ILE A 40 20.30 8.39 5.62
C ILE A 40 21.51 7.96 6.46
N TYR A 41 22.56 7.48 5.78
CA TYR A 41 23.82 7.06 6.40
C TYR A 41 24.97 7.88 5.80
N GLY A 42 25.38 8.94 6.50
CA GLY A 42 26.34 9.91 5.97
C GLY A 42 25.84 10.51 4.65
N LYS A 43 26.57 10.27 3.56
CA LYS A 43 26.20 10.74 2.21
C LYS A 43 25.17 9.83 1.49
N SER A 44 24.87 8.66 2.05
CA SER A 44 24.01 7.65 1.42
C SER A 44 22.54 7.85 1.79
N HIS A 45 21.68 7.99 0.77
CA HIS A 45 20.23 8.18 0.91
C HIS A 45 19.53 6.94 0.39
N LEU A 46 19.05 6.07 1.27
CA LEU A 46 18.54 4.74 0.91
C LEU A 46 17.02 4.70 1.04
N TYR A 47 16.37 4.43 -0.08
CA TYR A 47 14.96 4.11 -0.14
C TYR A 47 14.77 2.62 -0.38
N SER A 48 13.82 1.99 0.30
CA SER A 48 13.47 0.59 0.07
C SER A 48 11.96 0.35 0.15
N LEU A 49 11.49 -0.61 -0.65
CA LEU A 49 10.20 -1.28 -0.50
C LEU A 49 10.51 -2.77 -0.42
N GLU A 50 10.05 -3.42 0.64
CA GLU A 50 10.28 -4.85 0.86
C GLU A 50 9.07 -5.49 1.54
N GLY A 51 8.56 -6.55 0.91
CA GLY A 51 7.43 -7.35 1.42
C GLY A 51 7.83 -8.81 1.60
N HIS A 52 6.85 -9.68 1.85
CA HIS A 52 7.10 -11.09 2.12
C HIS A 52 7.56 -11.83 0.86
N HIS A 53 8.66 -12.59 0.96
CA HIS A 53 9.34 -13.12 -0.22
C HIS A 53 8.57 -14.15 -1.04
N LYS A 54 7.59 -14.84 -0.44
CA LYS A 54 6.75 -15.81 -1.15
C LYS A 54 5.49 -15.17 -1.69
N GLU A 55 4.86 -14.32 -0.90
CA GLU A 55 3.51 -13.84 -1.16
C GLU A 55 3.49 -12.62 -2.08
N ASP A 56 4.50 -11.75 -1.99
CA ASP A 56 4.47 -10.45 -2.68
C ASP A 56 5.37 -10.41 -3.91
N LYS A 57 6.06 -11.51 -4.25
CA LYS A 57 7.02 -11.56 -5.37
C LYS A 57 6.41 -11.06 -6.69
N GLU A 58 5.21 -11.51 -7.01
CA GLU A 58 4.51 -11.11 -8.25
C GLU A 58 4.05 -9.66 -8.19
N TYR A 59 3.54 -9.21 -7.04
CA TYR A 59 3.16 -7.81 -6.83
C TYR A 59 4.35 -6.87 -7.05
N TYR A 60 5.50 -7.20 -6.47
CA TYR A 60 6.73 -6.43 -6.65
C TYR A 60 7.21 -6.42 -8.11
N LYS A 61 7.15 -7.57 -8.78
CA LYS A 61 7.63 -7.73 -10.16
C LYS A 61 6.74 -7.03 -11.19
N PHE A 62 5.43 -7.26 -11.11
CA PHE A 62 4.49 -6.87 -12.17
C PHE A 62 3.76 -5.55 -11.90
N HIS A 63 3.79 -5.06 -10.65
CA HIS A 63 3.13 -3.80 -10.30
C HIS A 63 4.08 -2.75 -9.74
N ILE A 64 4.77 -3.03 -8.62
CA ILE A 64 5.60 -2.02 -7.95
C ILE A 64 6.77 -1.57 -8.83
N ALA A 65 7.53 -2.49 -9.43
CA ALA A 65 8.68 -2.10 -10.25
C ALA A 65 8.29 -1.24 -11.47
N PRO A 66 7.23 -1.60 -12.24
CA PRO A 66 6.67 -0.71 -13.27
C PRO A 66 6.17 0.64 -12.73
N LEU A 67 5.50 0.65 -11.57
CA LEU A 67 5.00 1.88 -10.94
C LEU A 67 6.14 2.85 -10.59
N ILE A 68 7.20 2.34 -9.95
CA ILE A 68 8.40 3.11 -9.61
C ILE A 68 9.10 3.64 -10.86
N LYS A 69 9.21 2.80 -11.92
CA LYS A 69 9.77 3.25 -13.20
C LYS A 69 8.92 4.34 -13.84
N SER A 70 7.59 4.22 -13.80
CA SER A 70 6.66 5.19 -14.37
C SER A 70 6.67 6.53 -13.63
N LEU A 71 6.80 6.54 -12.31
CA LEU A 71 6.75 7.76 -11.51
C LEU A 71 8.09 8.49 -11.48
N TYR A 72 9.18 7.75 -11.36
CA TYR A 72 10.49 8.32 -11.04
C TYR A 72 11.55 8.08 -12.12
N ASN A 73 11.19 7.39 -13.21
CA ASN A 73 12.12 6.92 -14.23
C ASN A 73 13.25 6.00 -13.68
N LEU A 74 13.10 5.49 -12.46
CA LEU A 74 14.09 4.63 -11.81
C LEU A 74 13.85 3.15 -12.11
N LYS A 75 14.86 2.46 -12.65
CA LYS A 75 14.85 1.00 -12.78
C LYS A 75 15.33 0.37 -11.46
N VAL A 76 14.46 -0.39 -10.80
CA VAL A 76 14.79 -1.07 -9.54
C VAL A 76 15.27 -2.49 -9.80
N ARG A 77 16.25 -2.95 -9.01
CA ARG A 77 16.73 -4.34 -9.01
C ARG A 77 16.05 -5.12 -7.90
N LEU A 78 15.08 -5.94 -8.27
CA LEU A 78 14.38 -6.81 -7.32
C LEU A 78 15.29 -7.97 -6.88
N ARG A 79 15.34 -8.23 -5.58
CA ARG A 79 16.14 -9.30 -4.99
C ARG A 79 15.44 -9.92 -3.78
N LYS A 80 15.66 -11.22 -3.58
CA LYS A 80 15.32 -11.89 -2.33
C LYS A 80 16.45 -11.66 -1.33
N ARG A 81 16.16 -11.14 -0.15
CA ARG A 81 17.12 -11.13 0.97
C ARG A 81 16.93 -12.40 1.78
N ARG A 82 17.73 -13.43 1.46
CA ARG A 82 17.55 -14.81 1.95
C ARG A 82 17.40 -14.90 3.48
N ASN A 83 18.19 -14.13 4.22
CA ASN A 83 18.22 -14.19 5.69
C ASN A 83 17.06 -13.42 6.36
N ALA A 84 16.36 -12.56 5.63
CA ALA A 84 15.30 -11.71 6.18
C ALA A 84 13.90 -12.15 5.74
N GLY A 85 13.77 -13.15 4.85
CA GLY A 85 12.46 -13.59 4.36
C GLY A 85 11.72 -12.54 3.53
N VAL A 86 12.42 -11.52 3.03
CA VAL A 86 11.83 -10.42 2.25
C VAL A 86 12.22 -10.44 0.77
N TYR A 87 11.34 -9.88 -0.06
CA TYR A 87 11.57 -9.63 -1.47
C TYR A 87 11.21 -8.19 -1.81
N GLY A 88 12.08 -7.53 -2.55
CA GLY A 88 11.90 -6.12 -2.89
C GLY A 88 13.17 -5.52 -3.45
N PHE A 89 13.36 -4.23 -3.22
CA PHE A 89 14.54 -3.50 -3.67
C PHE A 89 15.00 -2.48 -2.64
N GLN A 90 16.27 -2.09 -2.79
CA GLN A 90 16.81 -0.89 -2.16
C GLN A 90 17.52 -0.06 -3.21
N ILE A 91 17.31 1.26 -3.19
CA ILE A 91 17.91 2.19 -4.14
C ILE A 91 18.48 3.41 -3.43
N GLY A 92 19.72 3.74 -3.80
CA GLY A 92 20.36 4.96 -3.33
C GLY A 92 19.95 6.15 -4.20
N SER A 93 19.13 7.06 -3.67
CA SER A 93 18.67 8.28 -4.37
C SER A 93 18.42 9.42 -3.39
N LYS A 94 19.19 10.52 -3.54
CA LYS A 94 19.01 11.71 -2.68
C LYS A 94 17.71 12.43 -3.06
N GLY A 95 17.51 12.65 -4.36
CA GLY A 95 16.31 13.33 -4.86
C GLY A 95 15.01 12.62 -4.45
N LEU A 96 14.95 11.28 -4.53
CA LEU A 96 13.75 10.53 -4.13
C LEU A 96 13.47 10.63 -2.62
N ILE A 97 14.51 10.55 -1.78
CA ILE A 97 14.35 10.70 -0.32
C ILE A 97 13.86 12.11 0.02
N LEU A 98 14.48 13.14 -0.57
CA LEU A 98 14.06 14.53 -0.35
C LEU A 98 12.62 14.76 -0.80
N PHE A 99 12.23 14.23 -1.96
CA PHE A 99 10.83 14.25 -2.42
C PHE A 99 9.89 13.59 -1.41
N LYS A 100 10.22 12.38 -0.94
CA LYS A 100 9.35 11.66 0.01
C LYS A 100 9.23 12.37 1.36
N LYS A 101 10.28 13.06 1.80
CA LYS A 101 10.25 13.88 3.01
C LYS A 101 9.25 15.05 2.89
N THR A 102 8.92 15.54 1.69
CA THR A 102 7.92 16.60 1.53
C THR A 102 6.50 16.14 1.92
N PHE A 103 6.25 14.83 1.98
CA PHE A 103 4.99 14.28 2.49
C PHE A 103 4.98 14.10 4.02
N GLY A 104 6.07 14.45 4.71
CA GLY A 104 6.22 14.32 6.15
C GLY A 104 6.60 12.90 6.62
N PHE A 105 7.12 12.05 5.74
CA PHE A 105 7.53 10.70 6.13
C PHE A 105 8.84 10.70 6.94
N PRO A 106 8.90 9.93 8.05
CA PRO A 106 10.07 9.87 8.89
C PRO A 106 11.21 9.07 8.24
N LEU A 107 12.43 9.29 8.72
CA LEU A 107 13.52 8.35 8.53
C LEU A 107 13.43 7.25 9.60
N GLY A 108 13.73 6.00 9.24
CA GLY A 108 13.68 4.88 10.18
C GLY A 108 12.26 4.38 10.50
N PRO A 109 11.98 3.92 11.73
CA PRO A 109 10.70 3.29 12.09
C PRO A 109 9.48 4.21 11.96
N LYS A 110 8.36 3.66 11.44
CA LYS A 110 7.12 4.37 11.14
C LYS A 110 6.04 4.15 12.22
N LYS A 111 6.30 4.48 13.48
CA LYS A 111 5.34 4.25 14.59
C LYS A 111 4.17 5.25 14.59
N GLU A 112 4.42 6.50 14.24
CA GLU A 112 3.45 7.61 14.29
C GLU A 112 3.13 8.20 12.90
N ILE A 113 3.10 7.35 11.87
CA ILE A 113 2.81 7.78 10.50
C ILE A 113 1.32 8.09 10.33
N GLY A 114 1.00 9.02 9.45
CA GLY A 114 -0.38 9.31 9.06
C GLY A 114 -0.49 9.49 7.55
N ILE A 115 -1.72 9.59 7.08
CA ILE A 115 -2.01 9.94 5.69
C ILE A 115 -1.55 11.39 5.46
N PRO A 116 -0.72 11.66 4.43
CA PRO A 116 -0.29 13.02 4.11
C PRO A 116 -1.48 13.96 3.88
N LYS A 117 -1.40 15.20 4.38
CA LYS A 117 -2.46 16.21 4.24
C LYS A 117 -2.87 16.45 2.79
N ILE A 118 -1.90 16.45 1.87
CA ILE A 118 -2.17 16.59 0.44
C ILE A 118 -3.10 15.50 -0.10
N ILE A 119 -3.02 14.27 0.42
CA ILE A 119 -3.93 13.17 0.06
C ILE A 119 -5.26 13.31 0.79
N LEU A 120 -5.26 13.64 2.08
CA LEU A 120 -6.48 13.83 2.87
C LEU A 120 -7.41 14.91 2.29
N ASN A 121 -6.82 15.93 1.68
CA ASN A 121 -7.53 17.06 1.08
C ASN A 121 -7.75 16.88 -0.44
N SER A 122 -7.47 15.70 -0.99
CA SER A 122 -7.68 15.40 -2.41
C SER A 122 -9.05 14.76 -2.65
N ASP A 123 -9.39 14.62 -3.92
CA ASP A 123 -10.62 13.96 -4.35
C ASP A 123 -10.65 12.47 -3.96
N LYS A 124 -11.88 11.93 -3.94
CA LYS A 124 -12.18 10.56 -3.54
C LYS A 124 -11.36 9.51 -4.29
N GLU A 125 -11.03 9.72 -5.56
CA GLU A 125 -10.22 8.79 -6.36
C GLU A 125 -8.75 8.73 -5.92
N ILE A 126 -8.19 9.89 -5.56
CA ILE A 126 -6.82 9.99 -5.05
C ILE A 126 -6.74 9.27 -3.70
N ILE A 127 -7.72 9.52 -2.83
CA ILE A 127 -7.81 8.84 -1.53
C ILE A 127 -8.00 7.33 -1.72
N ALA A 128 -8.88 6.90 -2.64
CA ALA A 128 -9.07 5.49 -2.96
C ALA A 128 -7.78 4.82 -3.42
N SER A 129 -6.98 5.51 -4.23
CA SER A 129 -5.68 5.01 -4.70
C SER A 129 -4.68 4.86 -3.57
N PHE A 130 -4.63 5.81 -2.61
CA PHE A 130 -3.83 5.67 -1.38
C PHE A 130 -4.26 4.45 -0.58
N VAL A 131 -5.57 4.30 -0.33
CA VAL A 131 -6.12 3.19 0.45
C VAL A 131 -5.83 1.86 -0.24
N ARG A 132 -5.90 1.79 -1.58
CA ARG A 132 -5.52 0.59 -2.35
C ARG A 132 -4.04 0.24 -2.14
N GLY A 133 -3.15 1.21 -2.28
CA GLY A 133 -1.70 0.99 -2.10
C GLY A 133 -1.36 0.50 -0.70
N PHE A 134 -1.98 1.09 0.32
CA PHE A 134 -1.82 0.66 1.71
C PHE A 134 -2.44 -0.72 1.97
N PHE A 135 -3.62 -1.00 1.41
CA PHE A 135 -4.27 -2.30 1.51
C PHE A 135 -3.43 -3.42 0.89
N ASP A 136 -2.73 -3.14 -0.20
CA ASP A 136 -1.94 -4.14 -0.91
C ASP A 136 -0.64 -4.53 -0.17
N THR A 137 -0.24 -3.79 0.86
CA THR A 137 0.90 -4.08 1.74
C THR A 137 0.45 -4.54 3.14
N ASP A 138 -0.36 -3.73 3.82
CA ASP A 138 -0.74 -3.89 5.24
C ASP A 138 -2.18 -4.41 5.39
N GLY A 139 -2.78 -4.86 4.30
CA GLY A 139 -4.12 -5.40 4.25
C GLY A 139 -4.21 -6.75 3.56
N GLY A 140 -5.43 -7.25 3.47
CA GLY A 140 -5.69 -8.45 2.70
C GLY A 140 -7.15 -8.88 2.70
N ILE A 141 -7.46 -9.72 1.70
CA ILE A 141 -8.72 -10.46 1.66
C ILE A 141 -8.56 -11.75 2.45
N TYR A 142 -9.58 -12.10 3.21
CA TYR A 142 -9.72 -13.40 3.84
C TYR A 142 -11.08 -13.97 3.50
N LEU A 143 -11.12 -15.27 3.23
CA LEU A 143 -12.34 -16.00 2.91
C LEU A 143 -12.56 -17.05 4.00
N GLU A 144 -13.66 -16.90 4.74
CA GLU A 144 -14.06 -17.85 5.77
C GLU A 144 -15.09 -18.81 5.20
N LYS A 145 -14.99 -20.11 5.50
CA LYS A 145 -16.06 -21.06 5.19
C LYS A 145 -17.19 -20.87 6.20
N LYS A 146 -18.37 -20.43 5.76
CA LYS A 146 -19.59 -20.32 6.58
C LYS A 146 -20.76 -20.95 5.84
N ASN A 147 -21.44 -21.91 6.47
CA ASN A 147 -22.63 -22.57 5.90
C ASN A 147 -22.41 -23.03 4.44
N LYS A 148 -21.28 -23.71 4.18
CA LYS A 148 -20.83 -24.18 2.85
C LYS A 148 -20.57 -23.06 1.81
N LYS A 149 -20.57 -21.79 2.21
CA LYS A 149 -20.25 -20.62 1.36
C LYS A 149 -18.93 -19.98 1.78
N LEU A 150 -18.27 -19.31 0.83
CA LEU A 150 -17.09 -18.48 1.11
C LEU A 150 -17.55 -17.08 1.51
N TYR A 151 -17.39 -16.73 2.78
CA TYR A 151 -17.74 -15.44 3.32
C TYR A 151 -16.51 -14.50 3.31
N PRO A 152 -16.56 -13.38 2.57
CA PRO A 152 -15.40 -12.51 2.40
C PRO A 152 -15.28 -11.50 3.54
N ARG A 153 -14.04 -11.20 3.90
CA ARG A 153 -13.68 -10.02 4.69
C ARG A 153 -12.46 -9.32 4.08
N VAL A 154 -12.50 -8.00 4.10
CA VAL A 154 -11.34 -7.13 3.87
C VAL A 154 -10.80 -6.73 5.24
N GLN A 155 -9.49 -6.79 5.40
CA GLN A 155 -8.83 -6.41 6.64
C GLN A 155 -7.66 -5.47 6.33
N LEU A 156 -7.48 -4.46 7.19
CA LEU A 156 -6.31 -3.60 7.27
C LEU A 156 -5.67 -3.77 8.65
N THR A 157 -4.35 -3.76 8.75
CA THR A 157 -3.64 -3.95 10.03
C THR A 157 -2.37 -3.11 10.08
N ASN A 158 -2.24 -2.25 11.09
CA ASN A 158 -1.02 -1.45 11.29
C ASN A 158 -0.88 -1.02 12.76
N CYS A 159 0.35 -0.78 13.22
CA CYS A 159 0.63 -0.37 14.60
C CYS A 159 0.39 1.13 14.85
N SER A 160 0.34 1.95 13.80
CA SER A 160 0.14 3.39 13.94
C SER A 160 -1.32 3.73 14.20
N VAL A 161 -1.58 4.20 15.43
CA VAL A 161 -2.92 4.65 15.88
C VAL A 161 -3.45 5.74 14.96
N LYS A 162 -2.61 6.73 14.65
CA LYS A 162 -2.94 7.90 13.84
C LYS A 162 -3.42 7.49 12.45
N LEU A 163 -2.64 6.66 11.75
CA LEU A 163 -2.99 6.15 10.42
C LEU A 163 -4.32 5.38 10.45
N MET A 164 -4.46 4.45 11.39
CA MET A 164 -5.63 3.57 11.46
C MET A 164 -6.90 4.35 11.85
N PHE A 165 -6.79 5.39 12.68
CA PHE A 165 -7.91 6.29 12.96
C PHE A 165 -8.32 7.09 11.71
N GLN A 166 -7.36 7.64 10.95
CA GLN A 166 -7.64 8.36 9.72
C GLN A 166 -8.29 7.46 8.66
N LEU A 167 -7.79 6.24 8.48
CA LEU A 167 -8.38 5.25 7.58
C LEU A 167 -9.81 4.88 7.99
N LYS A 168 -10.05 4.64 9.28
CA LYS A 168 -11.40 4.39 9.80
C LYS A 168 -12.36 5.51 9.42
N LYS A 169 -11.98 6.76 9.67
CA LYS A 169 -12.80 7.94 9.37
C LYS A 169 -13.15 8.01 7.89
N ILE A 170 -12.14 7.91 7.02
CA ILE A 170 -12.31 7.93 5.56
C ILE A 170 -13.24 6.80 5.09
N LEU A 171 -13.01 5.58 5.57
CA LEU A 171 -13.80 4.42 5.12
C LEU A 171 -15.27 4.51 5.53
N ILE A 172 -15.58 5.11 6.68
CA ILE A 172 -16.96 5.32 7.15
C ILE A 172 -17.58 6.51 6.42
N GLU A 173 -16.95 7.68 6.47
CA GLU A 173 -17.59 8.94 6.07
C GLU A 173 -17.58 9.14 4.54
N MET A 174 -16.47 8.80 3.88
CA MET A 174 -16.30 9.05 2.44
C MET A 174 -16.70 7.86 1.58
N PHE A 175 -16.44 6.65 2.07
CA PHE A 175 -16.73 5.41 1.34
C PHE A 175 -17.93 4.65 1.90
N GLU A 176 -18.54 5.10 3.01
CA GLU A 176 -19.76 4.53 3.58
C GLU A 176 -19.66 3.01 3.75
N PHE A 177 -18.56 2.54 4.36
CA PHE A 177 -18.41 1.15 4.74
C PHE A 177 -18.89 0.92 6.17
N ASN A 178 -19.65 -0.15 6.35
CA ASN A 178 -19.88 -0.72 7.67
C ASN A 178 -18.66 -1.56 8.06
N LEU A 179 -17.98 -1.17 9.14
CA LEU A 179 -16.73 -1.79 9.58
C LEU A 179 -16.70 -2.05 11.09
N CYS A 180 -15.84 -2.97 11.49
CA CYS A 180 -15.45 -3.17 12.89
C CYS A 180 -13.97 -2.77 13.05
N CYS A 181 -13.60 -2.28 14.22
CA CYS A 181 -12.20 -1.99 14.55
C CYS A 181 -11.87 -2.45 15.97
N TYR A 182 -10.66 -2.96 16.17
CA TYR A 182 -10.16 -3.33 17.51
C TYR A 182 -8.63 -3.34 17.55
N LEU A 183 -8.08 -3.26 18.76
CA LEU A 183 -6.65 -3.47 19.03
C LEU A 183 -6.39 -4.96 19.18
N ASP A 184 -5.53 -5.52 18.34
CA ASP A 184 -4.95 -6.84 18.52
C ASP A 184 -3.77 -6.74 19.50
N ARG A 185 -4.02 -7.13 20.75
CA ARG A 185 -3.05 -7.05 21.84
C ARG A 185 -1.85 -7.98 21.65
N SER A 186 -2.00 -9.10 20.93
CA SER A 186 -0.90 -10.04 20.69
C SER A 186 0.18 -9.44 19.79
N TYR A 187 -0.21 -8.57 18.86
CA TYR A 187 0.70 -7.93 17.92
C TYR A 187 0.84 -6.42 18.15
N ASN A 188 0.20 -5.90 19.20
CA ASN A 188 0.07 -4.46 19.48
C ASN A 188 -0.26 -3.65 18.21
N SER A 189 -1.26 -4.10 17.46
CA SER A 189 -1.64 -3.52 16.16
C SER A 189 -3.14 -3.31 16.07
N TYR A 190 -3.56 -2.25 15.38
CA TYR A 190 -4.97 -1.98 15.15
C TYR A 190 -5.44 -2.70 13.91
N LYS A 191 -6.67 -3.21 13.97
CA LYS A 191 -7.34 -3.88 12.85
C LYS A 191 -8.60 -3.13 12.46
N ILE A 192 -8.79 -2.92 11.17
CA ILE A 192 -10.07 -2.53 10.57
C ILE A 192 -10.56 -3.72 9.74
N ILE A 193 -11.81 -4.13 9.95
CA ILE A 193 -12.41 -5.25 9.24
C ILE A 193 -13.73 -4.82 8.61
N ILE A 194 -13.83 -5.01 7.31
CA ILE A 194 -15.04 -4.83 6.52
C ILE A 194 -15.53 -6.21 6.11
N ARG A 195 -16.76 -6.55 6.48
CA ARG A 195 -17.35 -7.89 6.28
C ARG A 195 -18.55 -7.84 5.35
N GLY A 196 -18.83 -9.00 4.75
CA GLY A 196 -20.05 -9.23 4.01
C GLY A 196 -19.91 -8.94 2.52
N GLU A 197 -20.69 -9.65 1.74
CA GLU A 197 -20.58 -9.68 0.28
C GLU A 197 -20.83 -8.31 -0.35
N LYS A 198 -21.87 -7.58 0.10
CA LYS A 198 -22.18 -6.23 -0.40
C LYS A 198 -21.02 -5.26 -0.20
N ASN A 199 -20.42 -5.25 0.99
CA ASN A 199 -19.26 -4.39 1.27
C ASN A 199 -18.03 -4.86 0.50
N PHE A 200 -17.86 -6.16 0.31
CA PHE A 200 -16.73 -6.68 -0.44
C PHE A 200 -16.80 -6.31 -1.93
N GLU A 201 -17.97 -6.42 -2.56
CA GLU A 201 -18.18 -5.95 -3.93
C GLU A 201 -17.96 -4.44 -4.04
N LYS A 202 -18.48 -3.67 -3.07
CA LYS A 202 -18.25 -2.22 -2.98
C LYS A 202 -16.76 -1.88 -2.86
N TRP A 203 -16.00 -2.60 -2.04
CA TRP A 203 -14.55 -2.45 -1.92
C TRP A 203 -13.86 -2.66 -3.26
N MET A 204 -14.17 -3.77 -3.93
CA MET A 204 -13.54 -4.11 -5.20
C MET A 204 -13.88 -3.12 -6.32
N LYS A 205 -15.07 -2.50 -6.27
CA LYS A 205 -15.50 -1.45 -7.20
C LYS A 205 -14.84 -0.10 -6.95
N LEU A 206 -14.76 0.34 -5.68
CA LEU A 206 -14.33 1.70 -5.33
C LEU A 206 -12.84 1.83 -5.06
N ILE A 207 -12.22 0.82 -4.47
CA ILE A 207 -10.82 0.83 -4.02
C ILE A 207 -10.02 -0.18 -4.84
N GLY A 208 -10.49 -1.43 -4.89
CA GLY A 208 -9.83 -2.51 -5.62
C GLY A 208 -8.55 -3.01 -4.94
N THR A 209 -7.70 -3.66 -5.74
CA THR A 209 -6.40 -4.21 -5.35
C THR A 209 -5.58 -4.44 -6.61
N ASN A 210 -4.28 -4.18 -6.53
CA ASN A 210 -3.31 -4.52 -7.57
C ASN A 210 -2.39 -5.68 -7.14
N ASN A 211 -2.55 -6.19 -5.92
CA ASN A 211 -1.81 -7.36 -5.44
C ASN A 211 -2.42 -8.67 -6.01
N PRO A 212 -1.68 -9.45 -6.84
CA PRO A 212 -2.18 -10.68 -7.46
C PRO A 212 -2.74 -11.72 -6.48
N LYS A 213 -2.20 -11.77 -5.26
CA LYS A 213 -2.72 -12.64 -4.17
C LYS A 213 -4.16 -12.30 -3.82
N ASN A 214 -4.46 -11.01 -3.67
CA ASN A 214 -5.79 -10.52 -3.33
C ASN A 214 -6.76 -10.64 -4.52
N ILE A 215 -6.28 -10.38 -5.74
CA ILE A 215 -7.04 -10.63 -6.98
C ILE A 215 -7.46 -12.11 -7.07
N SER A 216 -6.54 -13.03 -6.78
CA SER A 216 -6.82 -14.48 -6.81
C SER A 216 -7.90 -14.87 -5.82
N LYS A 217 -7.88 -14.31 -4.60
CA LYS A 217 -8.92 -14.54 -3.60
C LYS A 217 -10.28 -13.97 -4.02
N TYR A 218 -10.29 -12.78 -4.63
CA TYR A 218 -11.52 -12.21 -5.18
C TYR A 218 -12.13 -13.11 -6.27
N ASN A 219 -11.31 -13.59 -7.20
CA ASN A 219 -11.76 -14.49 -8.26
C ASN A 219 -12.29 -15.83 -7.72
N LEU A 220 -11.60 -16.41 -6.73
CA LEU A 220 -12.05 -17.63 -6.06
C LEU A 220 -13.44 -17.45 -5.44
N TRP A 221 -13.64 -16.35 -4.71
CA TRP A 221 -14.94 -16.02 -4.13
C TRP A 221 -16.01 -15.80 -5.19
N ARG A 222 -15.72 -15.04 -6.24
CA ARG A 222 -16.66 -14.74 -7.34
C ARG A 222 -17.10 -16.03 -8.06
N ASN A 223 -16.17 -16.95 -8.32
CA ASN A 223 -16.47 -18.22 -8.97
C ASN A 223 -17.31 -19.14 -8.08
N SER A 224 -17.08 -19.13 -6.77
CA SER A 224 -17.89 -19.90 -5.81
C SER A 224 -19.37 -19.49 -5.80
N LYS A 225 -19.68 -18.23 -6.11
CA LYS A 225 -21.07 -17.75 -6.24
C LYS A 225 -21.75 -18.28 -7.51
N LYS A 226 -21.04 -18.30 -8.64
CA LYS A 226 -21.60 -18.76 -9.92
C LYS A 226 -22.04 -20.23 -9.87
N LEU A 227 -21.26 -21.07 -9.20
CA LEU A 227 -21.54 -22.50 -9.02
C LEU A 227 -22.81 -22.78 -8.19
N ILE A 228 -23.21 -21.83 -7.34
CA ILE A 228 -24.43 -21.94 -6.51
C ILE A 228 -25.67 -21.50 -7.29
N CYS A 229 -25.55 -20.54 -8.21
CA CYS A 229 -26.67 -20.04 -9.02
C CYS A 229 -26.98 -20.91 -10.25
N SER A 230 -26.09 -21.83 -10.61
CA SER A 230 -26.25 -22.77 -11.74
C SER A 230 -26.79 -24.15 -11.32
N LYS A 231 -27.32 -24.26 -10.09
CA LYS A 231 -28.01 -25.43 -9.54
C LYS A 231 -29.36 -24.98 -9.02
#